data_AF-A0A2V0MXH1-F1
#
_entry.id   AF-A0A2V0MXH1-F1
#
_cell.length_a   1.000
_cell.length_b   1.000
_cell.length_c   1.000
_cell.angle_alpha   90.00
_cell.angle_beta   90.00
_cell.angle_gamma   90.00
#
_symmetry.space_group_name_H-M   'P 1'
#
loop_
_entity.id
_entity.type
_entity.pdbx_description
1 polymer ?
#
loop_
_entity_poly.entity_id
_entity_poly.type
_entity_poly.pdbx_seq_one_letter_code
_entity_poly.pdbx_strand_id
1 'polypeptide(L)'
;MALSEGVLRVFLMLAVLFLGVASAQARYRYIADRRRGRRFFWSCAAAGIVFFALGVGKIWPNGVLAAASFTALVVMVAYVSTPYLKIGDRIYALSIPNQQPDLPIDGTEPEPAPPPPADSYNGTFTAPKMWWVIAVLACMVAAFTHHLGWTPKVWAVVIGGVAMSTLSGFGDAREGFAIARRQYIPFVVASIASLFVFAAFPVAYLVGYLAGRWWPPDSERTVDVERRT
;
A
#
# COMPACT_ATOMS: atom_id res chain seq x y z
N MET A 1 14.16 1.71 -38.56
CA MET A 1 15.02 0.61 -38.07
C MET A 1 14.29 -0.05 -36.91
N ALA A 2 13.83 -1.31 -37.06
CA ALA A 2 13.12 -2.00 -35.99
C ALA A 2 14.13 -2.42 -34.90
N LEU A 3 13.90 -2.02 -33.66
CA LEU A 3 14.71 -2.46 -32.52
C LEU A 3 14.52 -3.98 -32.33
N SER A 4 15.61 -4.70 -32.02
CA SER A 4 15.52 -6.14 -31.76
C SER A 4 14.78 -6.41 -30.44
N GLU A 5 14.12 -7.56 -30.34
CA GLU A 5 13.39 -7.95 -29.12
C GLU A 5 14.28 -7.93 -27.87
N GLY A 6 15.57 -8.25 -28.02
CA GLY A 6 16.54 -8.19 -26.93
C GLY A 6 16.67 -6.78 -26.36
N VAL A 7 16.72 -5.76 -27.22
CA VAL A 7 16.84 -4.36 -26.81
C VAL A 7 15.57 -3.88 -26.10
N LEU A 8 14.39 -4.29 -26.58
CA LEU A 8 13.11 -3.98 -25.94
C LEU A 8 13.02 -4.54 -24.51
N ARG A 9 13.45 -5.80 -24.31
CA ARG A 9 13.48 -6.44 -22.98
C ARG A 9 14.44 -5.73 -22.02
N VAL A 10 15.61 -5.31 -22.51
CA VAL A 10 16.57 -4.54 -21.70
C VAL A 10 15.95 -3.23 -21.22
N PHE A 11 15.22 -2.51 -22.07
CA PHE A 11 14.54 -1.28 -21.65
C PHE A 11 13.48 -1.51 -20.57
N LEU A 12 12.71 -2.60 -20.66
CA LEU A 12 11.74 -2.96 -19.61
C LEU A 12 12.43 -3.32 -18.28
N MET A 13 13.54 -4.06 -18.34
CA MET A 13 14.33 -4.40 -17.15
C MET A 13 14.92 -3.14 -16.51
N LEU A 14 15.44 -2.21 -17.32
CA LEU A 14 15.95 -0.93 -16.83
C LEU A 14 14.86 -0.10 -16.15
N ALA A 15 13.65 -0.05 -16.72
CA ALA A 15 12.52 0.66 -16.10
C ALA A 15 12.21 0.14 -14.68
N VAL A 16 12.13 -1.19 -14.52
CA VAL A 16 11.91 -1.83 -13.22
C VAL A 16 13.09 -1.58 -12.28
N LEU A 17 14.33 -1.66 -12.78
CA LEU A 17 15.54 -1.37 -12.00
C LEU A 17 15.53 0.08 -11.48
N PHE A 18 15.22 1.06 -12.33
CA PHE A 18 15.16 2.46 -11.93
C PHE A 18 14.09 2.70 -10.86
N LEU A 19 12.92 2.07 -10.95
CA LEU A 19 11.88 2.14 -9.93
C LEU A 19 12.35 1.50 -8.60
N GLY A 20 13.03 0.36 -8.67
CA GLY A 20 13.59 -0.32 -7.49
C GLY A 20 14.68 0.51 -6.80
N VAL A 21 15.65 1.02 -7.58
CA VAL A 21 16.73 1.89 -7.08
C VAL A 21 16.16 3.17 -6.50
N ALA A 22 15.20 3.81 -7.17
CA ALA A 22 14.54 5.02 -6.67
C ALA A 22 13.88 4.76 -5.31
N SER A 23 13.14 3.66 -5.18
CA SER A 23 12.42 3.31 -3.96
C SER A 23 13.36 2.95 -2.80
N ALA A 24 14.42 2.17 -3.06
CA ALA A 24 15.37 1.74 -2.06
C ALA A 24 16.29 2.90 -1.62
N GLN A 25 16.95 3.57 -2.55
CA GLN A 25 17.92 4.62 -2.23
C GLN A 25 17.26 5.84 -1.58
N ALA A 26 16.06 6.19 -2.03
CA ALA A 26 15.36 7.32 -1.44
C ALA A 26 14.91 7.01 0.00
N ARG A 27 14.64 5.76 0.37
CA ARG A 27 14.35 5.39 1.77
C ARG A 27 15.57 5.39 2.68
N TYR A 28 16.71 4.86 2.24
CA TYR A 28 17.87 4.67 3.13
C TYR A 28 18.82 5.86 3.17
N ARG A 29 19.02 6.56 2.04
CA ARG A 29 20.10 7.57 1.91
C ARG A 29 19.66 8.98 2.26
N TYR A 30 18.36 9.28 2.17
CA TYR A 30 17.84 10.66 2.27
C TYR A 30 16.86 10.87 3.43
N ILE A 31 16.96 10.07 4.50
CA ILE A 31 16.09 10.18 5.68
C ILE A 31 16.13 11.60 6.27
N ALA A 32 17.31 12.23 6.26
CA ALA A 32 17.52 13.59 6.81
C ALA A 32 17.09 14.73 5.87
N ASP A 33 17.10 14.53 4.54
CA ASP A 33 16.73 15.56 3.56
C ASP A 33 15.69 15.00 2.56
N ARG A 34 14.42 15.03 2.98
CA ARG A 34 13.27 14.57 2.19
C ARG A 34 13.13 15.31 0.87
N ARG A 35 13.62 16.56 0.75
CA ARG A 35 13.52 17.34 -0.50
C ARG A 35 14.47 16.79 -1.56
N ARG A 36 15.72 16.48 -1.18
CA ARG A 36 16.69 15.82 -2.07
C ARG A 36 16.21 14.42 -2.45
N GLY A 37 15.70 13.66 -1.47
CA GLY A 37 15.10 12.34 -1.71
C GLY A 37 13.95 12.39 -2.71
N ARG A 38 13.05 13.37 -2.60
CA ARG A 38 11.92 13.59 -3.52
C ARG A 38 12.40 13.86 -4.94
N ARG A 39 13.37 14.78 -5.13
CA ARG A 39 13.92 15.09 -6.45
C ARG A 39 14.59 13.86 -7.08
N PHE A 40 15.40 13.13 -6.31
CA PHE A 40 16.05 11.91 -6.78
C PHE A 40 15.03 10.85 -7.22
N PHE A 41 14.00 10.60 -6.40
CA PHE A 41 12.94 9.65 -6.72
C PHE A 41 12.24 10.01 -8.04
N TRP A 42 11.78 11.25 -8.19
CA TRP A 42 11.06 11.68 -9.39
C TRP A 42 11.94 11.71 -10.64
N SER A 43 13.24 12.06 -10.53
CA SER A 43 14.17 11.99 -11.65
C SER A 43 14.40 10.55 -12.13
N CYS A 44 14.61 9.60 -11.21
CA CYS A 44 14.73 8.19 -11.57
C CYS A 44 13.43 7.62 -12.13
N ALA A 45 12.28 8.02 -11.58
CA ALA A 45 10.98 7.61 -12.08
C ALA A 45 10.72 8.12 -13.50
N ALA A 46 11.04 9.39 -13.80
CA ALA A 46 10.92 9.95 -15.15
C ALA A 46 11.77 9.17 -16.16
N ALA A 47 13.02 8.86 -15.82
CA ALA A 47 13.88 8.01 -16.65
C ALA A 47 13.27 6.62 -16.87
N GLY A 48 12.77 5.99 -15.80
CA GLY A 48 12.08 4.70 -15.87
C GLY A 48 10.85 4.71 -16.78
N ILE A 49 10.02 5.75 -16.72
CA ILE A 49 8.84 5.93 -17.60
C ILE A 49 9.26 6.01 -19.06
N VAL A 50 10.32 6.77 -19.38
CA VAL A 50 10.84 6.90 -20.76
C VAL A 50 11.34 5.55 -21.26
N PHE A 51 12.13 4.82 -20.47
CA PHE A 51 12.60 3.50 -20.86
C PHE A 51 11.46 2.51 -21.03
N PHE A 52 10.45 2.56 -20.16
CA PHE A 52 9.28 1.69 -20.27
C PHE A 52 8.51 1.96 -21.58
N ALA A 53 8.29 3.23 -21.92
CA ALA A 53 7.60 3.62 -23.15
C ALA A 53 8.35 3.17 -24.41
N LEU A 54 9.68 3.33 -24.42
CA LEU A 54 10.55 2.87 -25.52
C LEU A 54 10.61 1.33 -25.62
N GLY A 55 10.56 0.64 -24.48
CA GLY A 55 10.58 -0.82 -24.39
C GLY A 55 9.38 -1.52 -25.01
N VAL A 56 8.28 -0.81 -25.28
CA VAL A 56 7.10 -1.35 -25.99
C VAL A 56 7.22 -1.21 -27.52
N GLY A 57 8.27 -0.56 -28.01
CA GLY A 57 8.68 -0.52 -29.43
C GLY A 57 7.86 0.42 -30.31
N LYS A 58 6.52 0.43 -30.21
CA LYS A 58 5.65 1.40 -30.91
C LYS A 58 5.27 2.55 -30.00
N ILE A 59 5.77 3.76 -30.30
CA ILE A 59 5.52 4.97 -29.49
C ILE A 59 4.03 5.31 -29.44
N TRP A 60 3.32 5.24 -30.57
CA TRP A 60 1.87 5.45 -30.64
C TRP A 60 1.15 4.21 -31.20
N PRO A 61 0.03 3.76 -30.60
CA PRO A 61 -0.54 4.21 -29.31
C PRO A 61 0.11 3.55 -28.09
N ASN A 62 0.90 2.48 -28.29
CA ASN A 62 1.32 1.59 -27.21
C ASN A 62 2.29 2.26 -26.22
N GLY A 63 3.22 3.10 -26.70
CA GLY A 63 4.17 3.82 -25.84
C GLY A 63 3.49 4.83 -24.93
N VAL A 64 2.44 5.52 -25.40
CA VAL A 64 1.64 6.42 -24.56
C VAL A 64 0.87 5.64 -23.50
N LEU A 65 0.23 4.53 -23.87
CA LEU A 65 -0.46 3.69 -22.90
C LEU A 65 0.50 3.08 -21.87
N ALA A 66 1.69 2.68 -22.31
CA ALA A 66 2.75 2.16 -21.45
C ALA A 66 3.27 3.22 -20.49
N ALA A 67 3.55 4.43 -20.98
CA ALA A 67 3.98 5.56 -20.17
C ALA A 67 2.93 5.92 -19.11
N ALA A 68 1.65 5.99 -19.50
CA ALA A 68 0.54 6.26 -18.57
C ALA A 68 0.44 5.17 -17.50
N SER A 69 0.49 3.89 -17.89
CA SER A 69 0.41 2.76 -16.97
C SER A 69 1.58 2.73 -15.98
N PHE A 70 2.80 2.97 -16.46
CA PHE A 70 3.99 2.99 -15.61
C PHE A 70 4.03 4.22 -14.70
N THR A 71 3.54 5.37 -15.18
CA THR A 71 3.36 6.57 -14.34
C THR A 71 2.37 6.30 -13.21
N ALA A 72 1.23 5.66 -13.50
CA ALA A 72 0.28 5.25 -12.48
C ALA A 72 0.92 4.32 -11.44
N LEU A 73 1.73 3.35 -11.89
CA LEU A 73 2.50 2.46 -11.01
C LEU A 73 3.50 3.23 -10.14
N VAL A 74 4.27 4.17 -10.71
CA VAL A 74 5.21 5.03 -9.98
C VAL A 74 4.49 5.83 -8.90
N VAL A 75 3.36 6.48 -9.25
CA VAL A 75 2.56 7.26 -8.31
C VAL A 75 2.01 6.38 -7.20
N MET A 76 1.54 5.18 -7.53
CA MET A 76 1.07 4.20 -6.54
C MET A 76 2.20 3.78 -5.59
N VAL A 77 3.39 3.46 -6.11
CA VAL A 77 4.56 3.14 -5.29
C VAL A 77 4.96 4.32 -4.41
N ALA A 78 4.96 5.54 -4.96
CA ALA A 78 5.24 6.76 -4.21
C ALA A 78 4.25 6.94 -3.05
N TYR A 79 2.96 6.74 -3.31
CA TYR A 79 1.90 6.85 -2.31
C TYR A 79 2.02 5.78 -1.21
N VAL A 80 2.24 4.51 -1.57
CA VAL A 80 2.28 3.40 -0.62
C VAL A 80 3.56 3.39 0.21
N SER A 81 4.69 3.75 -0.40
CA SER A 81 6.00 3.45 0.15
C SER A 81 6.81 4.67 0.58
N THR A 82 6.42 5.89 0.21
CA THR A 82 7.31 7.07 0.38
C THR A 82 6.59 8.34 0.84
N PRO A 83 7.31 9.31 1.44
CA PRO A 83 6.81 10.67 1.68
C PRO A 83 7.02 11.62 0.48
N TYR A 84 7.17 11.09 -0.74
CA TYR A 84 7.62 11.86 -1.90
C TYR A 84 6.51 12.38 -2.80
N LEU A 85 5.29 11.91 -2.62
CA LEU A 85 4.12 12.46 -3.30
C LEU A 85 3.63 13.70 -2.55
N LYS A 86 4.07 14.88 -2.99
CA LYS A 86 3.67 16.18 -2.43
C LYS A 86 2.87 16.96 -3.48
N ILE A 87 1.73 17.52 -3.06
CA ILE A 87 0.89 18.38 -3.90
C ILE A 87 0.62 19.66 -3.09
N GLY A 88 1.12 20.80 -3.58
CA GLY A 88 1.16 22.04 -2.80
C GLY A 88 2.00 21.86 -1.53
N ASP A 89 1.45 22.23 -0.38
CA ASP A 89 2.12 22.10 0.91
C ASP A 89 1.85 20.77 1.64
N ARG A 90 1.01 19.90 1.07
CA ARG A 90 0.61 18.63 1.71
C ARG A 90 1.30 17.42 1.10
N ILE A 91 1.76 16.51 1.96
CA ILE A 91 2.33 15.21 1.56
C ILE A 91 1.23 14.15 1.63
N TYR A 92 1.03 13.46 0.51
CA TYR A 92 0.06 12.38 0.35
C TYR A 92 0.80 11.05 0.42
N ALA A 93 0.63 10.35 1.55
CA ALA A 93 1.17 9.01 1.72
C ALA A 93 0.11 8.11 2.37
N LEU A 94 0.24 6.80 2.12
CA LEU A 94 -0.61 5.81 2.75
C LEU A 94 -0.43 5.82 4.27
N SER A 95 0.83 5.79 4.72
CA SER A 95 1.16 5.75 6.15
C SER A 95 1.27 7.14 6.79
N ILE A 96 0.75 7.27 8.01
CA ILE A 96 0.74 8.49 8.83
C ILE A 96 2.16 9.03 9.06
N PRO A 97 3.20 8.22 9.39
CA PRO A 97 4.56 8.75 9.57
C PRO A 97 5.12 9.44 8.31
N ASN A 98 4.71 8.96 7.12
CA ASN A 98 5.14 9.53 5.85
C ASN A 98 4.36 10.79 5.46
N GLN A 99 3.29 11.14 6.17
CA GLN A 99 2.53 12.38 5.94
C GLN A 99 3.07 13.59 6.74
N GLN A 100 4.06 13.37 7.60
CA GLN A 100 4.64 14.44 8.41
C GLN A 100 5.24 15.55 7.52
N PRO A 101 5.05 16.83 7.86
CA PRO A 101 5.62 17.96 7.12
C PRO A 101 7.13 17.85 6.93
N ASP A 102 7.63 18.48 5.87
CA ASP A 102 9.08 18.65 5.70
C ASP A 102 9.61 19.56 6.84
N LEU A 103 10.79 19.28 7.38
CA LEU A 103 11.41 20.09 8.45
C LEU A 103 11.57 21.57 7.99
N PRO A 104 11.42 22.54 8.91
CA PRO A 104 11.72 23.95 8.63
C PRO A 104 13.16 24.12 8.14
N ILE A 105 13.38 25.03 7.17
CA ILE A 105 14.73 25.30 6.64
C ILE A 105 15.57 26.07 7.67
N ASP A 106 14.91 26.84 8.53
CA ASP A 106 15.52 27.86 9.37
C ASP A 106 16.03 27.31 10.71
N GLY A 107 16.16 25.98 10.83
CA GLY A 107 16.62 25.33 12.05
C GLY A 107 15.64 25.38 13.22
N THR A 108 14.42 25.88 13.00
CA THR A 108 13.34 25.84 13.99
C THR A 108 13.01 24.40 14.33
N GLU A 109 12.89 24.12 15.62
CA GLU A 109 12.55 22.79 16.11
C GLU A 109 11.19 22.35 15.52
N PRO A 110 11.08 21.13 14.98
CA PRO A 110 9.84 20.68 14.38
C PRO A 110 8.74 20.63 15.42
N GLU A 111 7.57 21.15 15.05
CA GLU A 111 6.36 21.00 15.86
C GLU A 111 6.11 19.51 16.12
N PRO A 112 5.75 19.12 17.37
CA PRO A 112 5.45 17.73 17.70
C PRO A 112 4.38 17.19 16.75
N ALA A 113 4.63 16.01 16.17
CA ALA A 113 3.63 15.41 15.29
C ALA A 113 2.31 15.21 16.05
N PRO A 114 1.16 15.56 15.45
CA PRO A 114 -0.12 15.34 16.10
C PRO A 114 -0.29 13.85 16.41
N PRO A 115 -0.97 13.50 17.52
CA PRO A 115 -1.21 12.10 17.84
C PRO A 115 -1.95 11.42 16.68
N PRO A 116 -1.64 10.14 16.40
CA PRO A 116 -2.29 9.43 15.32
C PRO A 116 -3.81 9.37 15.55
N PRO A 117 -4.62 9.42 14.49
CA PRO A 117 -6.07 9.28 14.61
C PRO A 117 -6.46 8.00 15.37
N ALA A 118 -7.49 8.08 16.21
CA ALA A 118 -7.94 6.97 17.04
C ALA A 118 -8.34 5.74 16.23
N ASP A 119 -8.80 5.93 14.99
CA ASP A 119 -9.19 4.86 14.06
C ASP A 119 -8.00 4.27 13.27
N SER A 120 -6.76 4.68 13.57
CA SER A 120 -5.58 4.16 12.90
C SER A 120 -5.19 2.75 13.35
N TYR A 121 -4.64 1.97 12.43
CA TYR A 121 -4.07 0.67 12.73
C TYR A 121 -2.65 0.87 13.27
N ASN A 122 -2.47 0.73 14.60
CA ASN A 122 -1.19 0.91 15.29
C ASN A 122 -0.45 2.22 14.93
N GLY A 123 -1.19 3.33 14.74
CA GLY A 123 -0.61 4.61 14.33
C GLY A 123 0.01 4.64 12.92
N THR A 124 -0.18 3.59 12.11
CA THR A 124 0.52 3.44 10.84
C THR A 124 -0.29 3.96 9.66
N PHE A 125 -1.58 3.61 9.52
CA PHE A 125 -2.49 4.17 8.51
C PHE A 125 -3.92 4.15 9.04
N THR A 126 -4.76 5.06 8.57
CA THR A 126 -6.15 5.20 9.01
C THR A 126 -7.04 4.08 8.47
N ALA A 127 -8.17 3.82 9.15
CA ALA A 127 -9.08 2.76 8.74
C ALA A 127 -9.59 2.89 7.30
N PRO A 128 -10.05 4.08 6.84
CA PRO A 128 -10.50 4.24 5.46
C PRO A 128 -9.43 3.85 4.44
N LYS A 129 -8.17 4.25 4.68
CA LYS A 129 -7.05 3.92 3.78
C LYS A 129 -6.80 2.42 3.71
N MET A 130 -6.78 1.74 4.85
CA MET A 130 -6.61 0.29 4.90
C MET A 130 -7.69 -0.43 4.10
N TRP A 131 -8.96 -0.08 4.35
CA TRP A 131 -10.07 -0.77 3.74
C TRP A 131 -10.15 -0.55 2.24
N TRP A 132 -9.82 0.64 1.74
CA TRP A 132 -9.69 0.86 0.29
C TRP A 132 -8.52 0.09 -0.33
N VAL A 133 -7.39 -0.03 0.36
CA VAL A 133 -6.28 -0.89 -0.11
C VAL A 133 -6.72 -2.35 -0.20
N ILE A 134 -7.42 -2.86 0.81
CA ILE A 134 -7.98 -4.22 0.80
C ILE A 134 -8.97 -4.39 -0.36
N ALA A 135 -9.87 -3.43 -0.58
CA ALA A 135 -10.83 -3.46 -1.67
C ALA A 135 -10.14 -3.52 -3.04
N VAL A 136 -9.14 -2.68 -3.28
CA VAL A 136 -8.36 -2.69 -4.53
C VAL A 136 -7.61 -4.01 -4.70
N LEU A 137 -6.95 -4.52 -3.64
CA LEU A 137 -6.27 -5.80 -3.68
C LEU A 137 -7.23 -6.96 -3.97
N ALA A 138 -8.42 -6.96 -3.36
CA ALA A 138 -9.45 -7.96 -3.62
C ALA A 138 -9.91 -7.92 -5.10
N CYS A 139 -10.14 -6.72 -5.65
CA CYS A 139 -10.44 -6.56 -7.07
C CYS A 139 -9.31 -7.05 -7.99
N MET A 140 -8.05 -6.75 -7.65
CA MET A 140 -6.90 -7.23 -8.41
C MET A 140 -6.79 -8.76 -8.39
N VAL A 141 -6.96 -9.37 -7.21
CA VAL A 141 -6.97 -10.83 -7.06
C VAL A 141 -8.11 -11.43 -7.88
N ALA A 142 -9.32 -10.87 -7.81
CA ALA A 142 -10.46 -11.33 -8.62
C ALA A 142 -10.15 -11.27 -10.12
N ALA A 143 -9.58 -10.17 -10.60
CA ALA A 143 -9.19 -10.02 -12.00
C ALA A 143 -8.10 -11.03 -12.40
N PHE A 144 -7.07 -11.23 -11.58
CA PHE A 144 -6.01 -12.20 -11.87
C PHE A 144 -6.53 -13.64 -11.87
N THR A 145 -7.36 -14.02 -10.90
CA THR A 145 -7.97 -15.35 -10.87
C THR A 145 -8.85 -15.57 -12.09
N HIS A 146 -9.62 -14.56 -12.52
CA HIS A 146 -10.45 -14.62 -13.72
C HIS A 146 -9.62 -14.78 -15.01
N HIS A 147 -8.53 -14.02 -15.18
CA HIS A 147 -7.78 -13.99 -16.44
C HIS A 147 -6.62 -14.98 -16.54
N LEU A 148 -5.97 -15.31 -15.42
CA LEU A 148 -4.79 -16.18 -15.38
C LEU A 148 -5.09 -17.54 -14.75
N GLY A 149 -6.29 -17.73 -14.19
CA GLY A 149 -6.67 -18.93 -13.46
C GLY A 149 -5.93 -19.08 -12.13
N TRP A 150 -6.12 -20.25 -11.53
CA TRP A 150 -5.52 -20.61 -10.23
C TRP A 150 -4.08 -21.07 -10.38
N THR A 151 -3.16 -20.12 -10.44
CA THR A 151 -1.71 -20.39 -10.42
C THR A 151 -1.17 -20.46 -8.98
N PRO A 152 -0.01 -21.11 -8.73
CA PRO A 152 0.62 -21.11 -7.41
C PRO A 152 0.88 -19.69 -6.85
N LYS A 153 1.15 -18.72 -7.73
CA LYS A 153 1.34 -17.31 -7.36
C LYS A 153 0.03 -16.69 -6.86
N VAL A 154 -1.09 -16.97 -7.52
CA VAL A 154 -2.43 -16.53 -7.08
C VAL A 154 -2.77 -17.13 -5.73
N TRP A 155 -2.50 -18.44 -5.52
CA TRP A 155 -2.68 -19.09 -4.23
C TRP A 155 -1.88 -18.41 -3.11
N ALA A 156 -0.60 -18.09 -3.34
CA ALA A 156 0.22 -17.39 -2.36
C ALA A 156 -0.37 -16.04 -1.94
N VAL A 157 -0.88 -15.26 -2.91
CA VAL A 157 -1.53 -13.96 -2.64
C VAL A 157 -2.84 -14.14 -1.86
N VAL A 158 -3.66 -15.13 -2.23
CA VAL A 158 -4.92 -15.43 -1.53
C VAL A 158 -4.67 -15.84 -0.08
N ILE A 159 -3.69 -16.73 0.17
CA ILE A 159 -3.33 -17.17 1.53
C ILE A 159 -2.86 -15.98 2.38
N GLY A 160 -1.98 -15.14 1.83
CA GLY A 160 -1.52 -13.93 2.52
C GLY A 160 -2.67 -12.95 2.82
N GLY A 161 -3.58 -12.76 1.87
CA GLY A 161 -4.76 -11.91 2.03
C GLY A 161 -5.75 -12.45 3.08
N VAL A 162 -5.94 -13.77 3.14
CA VAL A 162 -6.76 -14.44 4.16
C VAL A 162 -6.15 -14.23 5.54
N ALA A 163 -4.84 -14.48 5.71
CA ALA A 163 -4.16 -14.27 6.98
C ALA A 163 -4.26 -12.80 7.45
N MET A 164 -4.03 -11.85 6.53
CA MET A 164 -4.18 -10.43 6.83
C MET A 164 -5.61 -10.07 7.23
N SER A 165 -6.62 -10.62 6.55
CA SER A 165 -8.03 -10.39 6.85
C SER A 165 -8.40 -10.89 8.25
N THR A 166 -7.98 -12.12 8.61
CA THR A 166 -8.18 -12.70 9.93
C THR A 166 -7.55 -11.85 11.03
N LEU A 167 -6.28 -11.46 10.85
CA LEU A 167 -5.55 -10.64 11.83
C LEU A 167 -6.21 -9.27 12.02
N SER A 168 -6.70 -8.68 10.93
CA SER A 168 -7.40 -7.38 10.97
C SER A 168 -8.72 -7.47 11.73
N GLY A 169 -9.53 -8.50 11.47
CA GLY A 169 -10.78 -8.73 12.18
C GLY A 169 -10.54 -8.97 13.66
N PHE A 170 -9.56 -9.82 13.99
CA PHE A 170 -9.16 -10.10 15.37
C PHE A 170 -8.72 -8.82 16.10
N GLY A 171 -7.85 -8.02 15.50
CA GLY A 171 -7.40 -6.75 16.07
C GLY A 171 -8.55 -5.76 16.27
N ASP A 172 -9.41 -5.57 15.27
CA ASP A 172 -10.57 -4.67 15.36
C ASP A 172 -11.50 -5.05 16.53
N ALA A 173 -11.75 -6.35 16.74
CA ALA A 173 -12.57 -6.81 17.85
C ALA A 173 -11.90 -6.60 19.22
N ARG A 174 -10.59 -6.87 19.33
CA ARG A 174 -9.85 -6.69 20.60
C ARG A 174 -9.72 -5.23 21.02
N GLU A 175 -9.61 -4.34 20.04
CA GLU A 175 -9.58 -2.89 20.25
C GLU A 175 -10.99 -2.29 20.46
N GLY A 176 -12.05 -3.11 20.46
CA GLY A 176 -13.43 -2.67 20.71
C GLY A 176 -14.08 -1.93 19.54
N PHE A 177 -13.49 -1.99 18.34
CA PHE A 177 -14.06 -1.35 17.17
C PHE A 177 -15.23 -2.15 16.60
N ALA A 178 -16.17 -1.44 15.97
CA ALA A 178 -17.21 -2.06 15.16
C ALA A 178 -16.60 -2.80 13.95
N ILE A 179 -17.36 -3.74 13.37
CA ILE A 179 -17.01 -4.44 12.13
C ILE A 179 -16.51 -3.43 11.08
N ALA A 180 -15.35 -3.73 10.51
CA ALA A 180 -14.61 -2.94 9.53
C ALA A 180 -14.37 -1.48 9.96
N ARG A 181 -14.34 -1.18 11.25
CA ARG A 181 -14.28 0.19 11.80
C ARG A 181 -15.30 1.14 11.12
N ARG A 182 -16.50 0.61 10.80
CA ARG A 182 -17.59 1.28 10.06
C ARG A 182 -17.30 1.65 8.60
N GLN A 183 -16.21 1.15 8.01
CA GLN A 183 -15.87 1.33 6.60
C GLN A 183 -16.64 0.36 5.70
N TYR A 184 -17.98 0.44 5.73
CA TYR A 184 -18.84 -0.54 5.09
C TYR A 184 -18.76 -0.53 3.56
N ILE A 185 -18.59 0.64 2.93
CA ILE A 185 -18.49 0.74 1.47
C ILE A 185 -17.30 -0.08 0.94
N PRO A 186 -16.04 0.18 1.35
CA PRO A 186 -14.91 -0.63 0.88
C PRO A 186 -14.98 -2.09 1.36
N PHE A 187 -15.57 -2.36 2.53
CA PHE A 187 -15.81 -3.74 2.98
C PHE A 187 -16.75 -4.50 2.04
N VAL A 188 -17.84 -3.88 1.58
CA VAL A 188 -18.77 -4.47 0.61
C VAL A 188 -18.09 -4.67 -0.73
N VAL A 189 -17.33 -3.70 -1.23
CA VAL A 189 -16.56 -3.84 -2.48
C VAL A 189 -15.59 -5.02 -2.38
N ALA A 190 -14.82 -5.10 -1.30
CA ALA A 190 -13.90 -6.22 -1.06
C ALA A 190 -14.64 -7.57 -0.98
N SER A 191 -15.83 -7.59 -0.36
CA SER A 191 -16.65 -8.80 -0.22
C SER A 191 -17.18 -9.30 -1.57
N ILE A 192 -17.70 -8.39 -2.41
CA ILE A 192 -18.18 -8.71 -3.76
C ILE A 192 -17.02 -9.22 -4.62
N ALA A 193 -15.88 -8.52 -4.61
CA ALA A 193 -14.70 -8.95 -5.34
C ALA A 193 -14.20 -10.33 -4.87
N SER A 194 -14.32 -10.62 -3.57
CA SER A 194 -13.91 -11.90 -2.98
C SER A 194 -14.74 -13.10 -3.42
N LEU A 195 -15.87 -12.92 -4.11
CA LEU A 195 -16.66 -14.04 -4.64
C LEU A 195 -15.84 -14.93 -5.60
N PHE A 196 -14.88 -14.35 -6.33
CA PHE A 196 -13.94 -15.08 -7.19
C PHE A 196 -12.97 -15.99 -6.41
N VAL A 197 -12.86 -15.79 -5.11
CA VAL A 197 -12.07 -16.59 -4.18
C VAL A 197 -12.96 -17.16 -3.07
N PHE A 198 -14.21 -17.50 -3.41
CA PHE A 198 -15.17 -18.15 -2.52
C PHE A 198 -15.48 -17.35 -1.24
N ALA A 199 -15.50 -16.02 -1.36
CA ALA A 199 -15.67 -15.09 -0.24
C ALA A 199 -14.63 -15.26 0.89
N ALA A 200 -13.44 -15.78 0.57
CA ALA A 200 -12.43 -16.12 1.58
C ALA A 200 -12.03 -14.94 2.48
N PHE A 201 -11.87 -13.73 1.93
CA PHE A 201 -11.46 -12.55 2.73
C PHE A 201 -12.51 -12.08 3.74
N PRO A 202 -13.78 -11.80 3.38
CA PRO A 202 -14.78 -11.40 4.37
C PRO A 202 -15.08 -12.51 5.38
N VAL A 203 -15.08 -13.79 4.96
CA VAL A 203 -15.25 -14.91 5.90
C VAL A 203 -14.10 -14.96 6.89
N ALA A 204 -12.85 -14.90 6.43
CA ALA A 204 -11.67 -14.89 7.29
C ALA A 204 -11.66 -13.70 8.26
N TYR A 205 -12.01 -12.51 7.77
CA TYR A 205 -12.17 -11.32 8.61
C TYR A 205 -13.21 -11.54 9.71
N LEU A 206 -14.40 -12.02 9.37
CA LEU A 206 -15.47 -12.24 10.33
C LEU A 206 -15.11 -13.34 11.34
N VAL A 207 -14.44 -14.41 10.92
CA VAL A 207 -13.92 -15.44 11.84
C VAL A 207 -12.93 -14.83 12.83
N GLY A 208 -11.98 -14.04 12.34
CA GLY A 208 -11.03 -13.31 13.20
C GLY A 208 -11.74 -12.36 14.17
N TYR A 209 -12.71 -11.59 13.68
CA TYR A 209 -13.49 -10.64 14.47
C TYR A 209 -14.31 -11.32 15.57
N LEU A 210 -14.99 -12.42 15.22
CA LEU A 210 -15.69 -13.22 16.21
C LEU A 210 -14.71 -13.73 17.24
N ALA A 211 -13.61 -14.39 16.84
CA ALA A 211 -12.59 -14.91 17.75
C ALA A 211 -12.03 -13.84 18.71
N GLY A 212 -11.75 -12.63 18.21
CA GLY A 212 -11.27 -11.52 19.02
C GLY A 212 -12.30 -11.03 20.04
N ARG A 213 -13.59 -11.11 19.71
CA ARG A 213 -14.69 -10.73 20.62
C ARG A 213 -14.84 -11.70 21.81
N TRP A 214 -14.43 -12.96 21.65
CA TRP A 214 -14.44 -13.95 22.75
C TRP A 214 -13.26 -13.79 23.72
N TRP A 215 -12.29 -12.93 23.41
CA TRP A 215 -11.06 -12.78 24.19
C TRP A 215 -11.01 -11.41 24.88
N PRO A 216 -10.73 -11.33 26.20
CA PRO A 216 -10.73 -10.06 26.92
C PRO A 216 -9.76 -9.02 26.30
N PRO A 217 -10.12 -7.72 26.33
CA PRO A 217 -9.21 -6.64 25.96
C PRO A 217 -7.95 -6.70 26.84
N ASP A 218 -6.79 -6.32 26.28
CA ASP A 218 -5.53 -6.35 27.05
C ASP A 218 -5.55 -5.43 28.28
N SER A 219 -6.39 -4.39 28.29
CA SER A 219 -6.57 -3.49 29.44
C SER A 219 -7.24 -4.15 30.65
N GLU A 220 -8.06 -5.17 30.47
CA GLU A 220 -8.69 -5.90 31.58
C GLU A 220 -7.73 -6.94 32.17
N ARG A 221 -6.83 -7.51 31.36
CA ARG A 221 -5.81 -8.45 31.82
C ARG A 221 -4.76 -7.82 32.70
N THR A 222 -4.28 -6.63 32.36
CA THR A 222 -3.30 -5.91 33.19
C THR A 222 -3.88 -5.59 34.56
N VAL A 223 -5.13 -5.11 34.61
CA VAL A 223 -5.84 -4.83 35.88
C VAL A 223 -6.10 -6.10 36.69
N ASP A 224 -6.45 -7.22 36.04
CA ASP A 224 -6.66 -8.49 36.73
C ASP A 224 -5.37 -9.14 37.26
N VAL A 225 -4.24 -8.94 36.58
CA VAL A 225 -2.92 -9.37 37.07
C VAL A 225 -2.49 -8.53 38.27
N GLU A 226 -2.65 -7.21 38.20
CA GLU A 226 -2.30 -6.28 39.27
C GLU A 226 -3.18 -6.45 40.53
N ARG A 227 -4.43 -6.92 40.38
CA ARG A 227 -5.29 -7.31 41.50
C ARG A 227 -4.97 -8.66 42.13
N ARG A 228 -4.22 -9.53 41.44
CA ARG A 228 -3.87 -10.88 41.90
C ARG A 228 -2.48 -10.97 42.54
N THR A 229 -1.68 -9.91 42.44
CA THR A 229 -0.38 -9.74 43.12
C THR A 229 -0.53 -8.89 44.37
#